data_AF-A0A956BHV3-F1
#
_entry.id   AF-A0A956BHV3-F1
#
_cell.length_a   1.000
_cell.length_b   1.000
_cell.length_c   1.000
_cell.angle_alpha   90.00
_cell.angle_beta   90.00
_cell.angle_gamma   90.00
#
_symmetry.space_group_name_H-M   'P 1'
#
loop_
_entity.id
_entity.type
_entity.pdbx_description
1 polymer ?
#
loop_
_entity_poly.entity_id
_entity_poly.type
_entity_poly.pdbx_seq_one_letter_code
_entity_poly.pdbx_strand_id
1 'polypeptide(L)'
;MATQAKKMRPVHEVRVGRVRAAIWENDTQNGPRHNVTLSRLYKEGEEWKDSGSFGRDDLPLVAKVSDLAHSWIFGVAAEQLASAATEF
;
A
#
# COMPACT_ATOMS: atom_id res chain seq x y z
N MET A 1 -25.71 -12.49 -1.12
CA MET A 1 -24.62 -13.00 -0.26
C MET A 1 -23.75 -11.81 0.13
N ALA A 2 -23.93 -11.26 1.34
CA ALA A 2 -23.13 -10.14 1.81
C ALA A 2 -21.82 -10.69 2.40
N THR A 3 -20.72 -10.57 1.65
CA THR A 3 -19.39 -10.97 2.14
C THR A 3 -19.00 -10.01 3.27
N GLN A 4 -18.80 -10.54 4.48
CA GLN A 4 -18.32 -9.78 5.63
C GLN A 4 -17.07 -8.99 5.22
N ALA A 5 -17.14 -7.66 5.31
CA ALA A 5 -15.98 -6.80 5.19
C ALA A 5 -15.09 -7.05 6.42
N LYS A 6 -14.20 -8.05 6.33
CA LYS A 6 -13.05 -8.20 7.23
C LYS A 6 -12.41 -6.83 7.30
N LYS A 7 -12.18 -6.27 8.50
CA LYS A 7 -11.40 -5.03 8.67
C LYS A 7 -10.04 -5.25 8.03
N MET A 8 -9.93 -4.90 6.75
CA MET A 8 -8.71 -5.04 5.98
C MET A 8 -7.73 -4.10 6.64
N ARG A 9 -6.64 -4.63 7.16
CA ARG A 9 -5.47 -3.82 7.46
C ARG A 9 -4.63 -3.83 6.18
N PRO A 10 -3.84 -2.77 5.93
CA PRO A 10 -2.87 -2.82 4.85
C PRO A 10 -2.00 -4.07 5.02
N VAL A 11 -1.83 -4.84 3.94
CA VAL A 11 -0.89 -5.99 3.93
C VAL A 11 0.55 -5.51 4.03
N HIS A 12 0.80 -4.28 3.57
CA HIS A 12 2.09 -3.63 3.69
C HIS A 12 1.93 -2.11 3.74
N GLU A 13 2.86 -1.44 4.41
CA GLU A 13 2.93 0.02 4.44
C GLU A 13 4.38 0.46 4.21
N VAL A 14 4.59 1.34 3.25
CA VAL A 14 5.88 1.97 2.98
C VAL A 14 5.80 3.44 3.35
N ARG A 15 6.78 3.95 4.09
CA ARG A 15 6.82 5.37 4.49
C ARG A 15 8.17 5.99 4.19
N VAL A 16 8.15 7.17 3.58
CA VAL A 16 9.33 8.01 3.38
C VAL A 16 9.00 9.42 3.86
N GLY A 17 9.66 9.83 4.95
CA GLY A 17 9.40 11.11 5.60
C GLY A 17 7.95 11.25 6.07
N ARG A 18 7.23 12.22 5.50
CA ARG A 18 5.83 12.52 5.84
C ARG A 18 4.83 11.80 4.95
N VAL A 19 5.25 11.19 3.84
CA VAL A 19 4.35 10.49 2.91
C VAL A 19 4.44 8.98 3.14
N ARG A 20 3.29 8.31 3.13
CA ARG A 20 3.18 6.85 3.18
C ARG A 20 2.34 6.31 2.03
N ALA A 21 2.58 5.06 1.70
CA ALA A 21 1.80 4.22 0.81
C ALA A 21 1.32 2.99 1.57
N ALA A 22 0.01 2.87 1.77
CA ALA A 22 -0.63 1.69 2.33
C ALA A 22 -1.11 0.78 1.19
N ILE A 23 -0.71 -0.49 1.21
CA ILE A 23 -1.03 -1.50 0.21
C ILE A 23 -2.11 -2.42 0.77
N TRP A 24 -3.20 -2.59 0.04
CA TRP A 24 -4.39 -3.34 0.44
C TRP A 24 -4.60 -4.49 -0.52
N GLU A 25 -4.62 -5.71 0.01
CA GLU A 25 -4.96 -6.90 -0.77
C GLU A 25 -6.48 -7.11 -0.74
N ASN A 26 -7.06 -7.27 -1.92
CA ASN A 26 -8.47 -7.58 -2.10
C ASN A 26 -8.59 -8.88 -2.89
N ASP A 27 -9.26 -9.86 -2.32
CA ASP A 27 -9.57 -11.11 -3.03
C ASP A 27 -10.60 -10.84 -4.13
N THR A 28 -10.26 -11.22 -5.36
CA THR A 28 -11.17 -11.19 -6.50
C THR A 28 -11.29 -12.57 -7.13
N GLN A 29 -12.33 -12.81 -7.93
CA GLN A 29 -12.51 -14.10 -8.62
C GLN A 29 -11.36 -14.46 -9.56
N ASN A 30 -10.58 -13.46 -10.01
CA ASN A 30 -9.41 -13.64 -10.89
C ASN A 30 -8.07 -13.57 -10.13
N GLY A 31 -8.07 -13.66 -8.80
CA GLY A 31 -6.88 -13.61 -7.96
C GLY A 31 -6.78 -12.37 -7.07
N PRO A 32 -5.74 -12.29 -6.21
CA PRO A 32 -5.54 -11.18 -5.29
C PRO A 32 -5.18 -9.90 -6.08
N ARG A 33 -5.91 -8.82 -5.80
CA ARG A 33 -5.65 -7.48 -6.37
C ARG A 33 -5.14 -6.53 -5.29
N HIS A 34 -4.02 -5.87 -5.59
CA HIS A 34 -3.43 -4.87 -4.71
C HIS A 34 -3.92 -3.46 -5.09
N ASN A 35 -4.46 -2.74 -4.11
CA ASN A 35 -4.74 -1.30 -4.22
C ASN A 35 -3.77 -0.53 -3.33
N VAL A 36 -3.36 0.67 -3.74
CA VAL A 36 -2.45 1.51 -2.96
C VAL A 36 -3.15 2.82 -2.58
N THR A 37 -3.08 3.18 -1.31
CA THR A 37 -3.54 4.48 -0.80
C THR A 37 -2.34 5.29 -0.33
N LEU A 38 -2.14 6.46 -0.93
CA LEU A 38 -1.11 7.39 -0.49
C LEU A 38 -1.70 8.38 0.51
N SER A 39 -0.97 8.66 1.58
CA SER A 39 -1.31 9.76 2.50
C SER A 39 -0.08 10.51 2.97
N ARG A 40 -0.27 11.77 3.34
CA ARG A 40 0.73 12.59 4.02
C ARG A 40 0.31 12.81 5.47
N LEU A 41 1.23 12.55 6.38
CA LEU A 41 1.09 12.86 7.80
C LEU A 41 1.41 14.34 8.04
N TYR A 42 0.48 15.05 8.68
CA TYR A 42 0.67 16.41 9.14
C TYR A 42 0.14 16.56 10.57
N LYS A 43 0.59 17.61 11.26
CA LYS A 43 0.14 17.91 12.62
C LYS A 43 -0.86 19.06 12.58
N GLU A 44 -1.98 18.89 13.25
CA GLU A 44 -2.99 19.93 13.47
C GLU A 44 -3.16 20.12 14.98
N GLY A 45 -2.59 21.21 15.51
CA GLY A 45 -2.50 21.41 16.96
C GLY A 45 -1.62 20.33 17.62
N GLU A 46 -2.25 19.50 18.46
CA GLU A 46 -1.60 18.38 19.14
C GLU A 46 -1.82 17.03 18.46
N GLU A 47 -2.73 16.95 17.48
CA GLU A 47 -3.10 15.72 16.81
C GLU A 47 -2.35 15.52 15.49
N TRP A 48 -2.00 14.26 15.21
CA TRP A 48 -1.48 13.86 13.91
C TRP A 48 -2.64 13.41 13.02
N LYS A 49 -2.68 13.92 11.78
CA LYS A 49 -3.70 13.61 10.80
C LYS A 49 -3.09 13.23 9.46
N ASP A 50 -3.87 12.49 8.69
CA ASP A 50 -3.54 12.11 7.32
C ASP A 50 -4.25 13.03 6.32
N SER A 51 -3.57 13.40 5.24
CA SER A 51 -4.16 14.11 4.10
C SER A 51 -3.87 13.36 2.80
N GLY A 52 -4.81 13.39 1.87
CA GLY A 52 -4.62 12.95 0.48
C GLY A 52 -4.12 14.07 -0.45
N SER A 53 -3.90 15.28 0.07
CA SER A 53 -3.38 16.41 -0.68
C SER A 53 -1.88 16.55 -0.47
N PHE A 54 -1.15 16.70 -1.57
CA PHE A 54 0.31 16.77 -1.59
C PHE A 54 0.76 18.14 -2.07
N GLY A 55 1.72 18.74 -1.37
CA GLY A 55 2.39 19.95 -1.81
C GLY A 55 3.53 19.63 -2.78
N ARG A 56 4.13 20.67 -3.37
CA ARG A 56 5.27 20.55 -4.29
C ARG A 56 6.41 19.70 -3.72
N ASP A 57 6.74 19.90 -2.44
CA ASP A 57 7.86 19.23 -1.79
C ASP A 57 7.56 17.77 -1.40
N ASP A 58 6.28 17.39 -1.41
CA ASP A 58 5.86 16.01 -1.18
C ASP A 58 5.94 15.17 -2.45
N LEU A 59 5.98 15.78 -3.64
CA LEU A 59 5.93 15.06 -4.92
C LEU A 59 7.10 14.06 -5.12
N PRO A 60 8.36 14.40 -4.79
CA PRO A 60 9.44 13.40 -4.87
C PRO A 60 9.24 12.24 -3.90
N LEU A 61 8.65 12.49 -2.72
CA LEU A 61 8.34 11.45 -1.75
C LEU A 61 7.21 10.55 -2.26
N VAL A 62 6.15 11.14 -2.83
CA VAL A 62 5.05 10.44 -3.50
C VAL A 62 5.59 9.50 -4.58
N ALA A 63 6.47 10.00 -5.46
CA ALA A 63 7.09 9.18 -6.49
C ALA A 63 7.87 8.01 -5.86
N LYS A 64 8.67 8.27 -4.83
CA LYS A 64 9.48 7.24 -4.18
C LYS A 64 8.65 6.17 -3.48
N VAL A 65 7.62 6.55 -2.71
CA VAL A 65 6.76 5.55 -2.05
C VAL A 65 5.94 4.76 -3.06
N SER A 66 5.58 5.36 -4.21
CA SER A 66 4.86 4.66 -5.28
C SER A 66 5.76 3.62 -5.95
N ASP A 67 7.01 3.96 -6.24
CA ASP A 67 8.03 3.05 -6.78
C ASP A 67 8.31 1.86 -5.84
N LEU A 68 8.45 2.14 -4.54
CA LEU A 68 8.63 1.10 -3.53
C LEU A 68 7.40 0.21 -3.38
N ALA A 69 6.20 0.78 -3.37
CA ALA A 69 4.95 0.01 -3.30
C ALA A 69 4.79 -0.88 -4.54
N HIS A 70 5.07 -0.36 -5.73
CA HIS A 70 5.09 -1.13 -6.97
C HIS A 70 6.08 -2.30 -6.87
N SER A 71 7.33 -2.02 -6.49
CA SER A 71 8.37 -3.04 -6.35
C SER A 71 7.97 -4.14 -5.36
N TRP A 72 7.33 -3.78 -4.24
CA TRP A 72 6.83 -4.74 -3.28
C TRP A 72 5.71 -5.61 -3.86
N ILE A 73 4.71 -5.02 -4.53
CA ILE A 73 3.58 -5.76 -5.13
C ILE A 73 4.09 -6.82 -6.12
N PHE A 74 5.03 -6.45 -6.99
CA PHE A 74 5.59 -7.39 -7.97
C PHE A 74 6.61 -8.35 -7.36
N GLY A 75 7.33 -7.94 -6.31
CA GLY A 75 8.21 -8.82 -5.54
C GLY A 75 7.43 -9.93 -4.86
N VAL A 76 6.33 -9.59 -4.18
CA VAL A 76 5.42 -10.58 -3.56
C VAL A 76 4.82 -11.51 -4.61
N ALA A 77 4.39 -10.99 -5.77
CA ALA A 77 3.88 -11.83 -6.85
C ALA A 77 4.94 -12.83 -7.36
N ALA A 78 6.19 -12.40 -7.48
CA ALA A 78 7.31 -13.27 -7.87
C ALA A 78 7.61 -14.33 -6.80
N GLU A 79 7.56 -13.96 -5.53
CA GLU A 79 7.80 -14.86 -4.39
C GLU A 79 6.66 -15.88 -4.23
N GLN A 80 5.41 -15.48 -4.45
CA GLN A 80 4.25 -16.39 -4.49
C GLN A 80 4.33 -17.39 -5.65
N LEU A 81 4.77 -16.96 -6.83
CA LEU A 81 5.03 -17.84 -7.97
C LEU A 81 6.17 -18.82 -7.69
N ALA A 82 7.25 -18.38 -7.03
CA ALA A 82 8.37 -19.23 -6.65
C ALA A 82 7.99 -20.25 -5.56
N SER A 83 7.20 -19.86 -4.57
CA SER A 83 6.67 -20.76 -3.54
C SER A 83 5.77 -21.83 -4.16
N ALA A 84 4.84 -21.45 -5.05
CA ALA A 84 3.96 -22.40 -5.73
C ALA A 84 4.73 -23.39 -6.64
N ALA A 85 5.88 -23.00 -7.19
CA ALA A 85 6.73 -23.87 -7.99
C ALA A 85 7.60 -24.83 -7.16
N THR A 86 7.82 -24.54 -5.88
CA THR A 86 8.65 -25.34 -4.96
C THR A 86 7.83 -26.40 -4.21
N GLU A 87 6.51 -26.28 -4.21
CA GLU A 87 5.58 -27.24 -3.59
C GLU A 87 5.20 -28.43 -4.51
N PHE A 88 5.94 -28.64 -5.60
CA PHE A 88 5.85 -29.81 -6.49
C PHE A 88 7.20 -30.51 -6.62
#